data_AF-A0A0R2XL45-F1
#
_entry.id   AF-A0A0R2XL45-F1
#
_cell.length_a   1.000
_cell.length_b   1.000
_cell.length_c   1.000
_cell.angle_alpha   90.00
_cell.angle_beta   90.00
_cell.angle_gamma   90.00
#
_symmetry.space_group_name_H-M   'P 1'
#
loop_
_entity.id
_entity.type
_entity.pdbx_description
1 polymer ?
#
loop_
_entity_poly.entity_id
_entity_poly.type
_entity_poly.pdbx_seq_one_letter_code
_entity_poly.pdbx_strand_id
1 'polypeptide(L)'
;MMAQLKAKIGPDKILLANNGAHIEPVFAVSDAFMFEHYKRSSTHTKEKLLQDWQLMEKIADAGKLCIYRFGASADGSLPLEAIEEGQERPRLTHEEYVELSKKQLELYLALYLIGAQPYSYFQWNWTWTLMGGPLEHYPEFHKPLGQPLGKYTRVHLQGWEFTREFEHASVWVDTDKWVAKIEWK
;
A
#
# COMPACT_ATOMS: atom_id res chain seq x y z
N MET A 1 -9.68 24.60 -5.02
CA MET A 1 -10.65 23.50 -4.86
C MET A 1 -10.52 22.79 -3.50
N MET A 2 -9.43 22.07 -3.20
CA MET A 2 -9.30 21.28 -1.95
C MET A 2 -9.39 22.12 -0.66
N ALA A 3 -8.76 23.29 -0.61
CA ALA A 3 -8.85 24.20 0.55
C ALA A 3 -10.29 24.66 0.83
N GLN A 4 -11.02 25.01 -0.24
CA GLN A 4 -12.44 25.41 -0.14
C GLN A 4 -13.31 24.22 0.30
N LEU A 5 -13.02 23.02 -0.18
CA LEU A 5 -13.69 21.80 0.26
C LEU A 5 -13.46 21.55 1.75
N LYS A 6 -12.21 21.61 2.24
CA LYS A 6 -11.88 21.46 3.67
C LYS A 6 -12.63 22.48 4.53
N ALA A 7 -12.66 23.74 4.10
CA ALA A 7 -13.42 24.79 4.79
C ALA A 7 -14.94 24.52 4.79
N LYS A 8 -15.49 23.97 3.70
CA LYS A 8 -16.92 23.67 3.56
C LYS A 8 -17.36 22.47 4.42
N ILE A 9 -16.57 21.40 4.48
CA ILE A 9 -16.92 20.18 5.23
C ILE A 9 -16.70 20.32 6.73
N GLY A 10 -15.86 21.27 7.16
CA GLY A 10 -15.58 21.55 8.57
C GLY A 10 -14.31 20.84 9.08
N PRO A 11 -13.75 21.34 10.21
CA PRO A 11 -12.50 20.83 10.76
C PRO A 11 -12.63 19.42 11.38
N ASP A 12 -13.85 18.99 11.73
CA ASP A 12 -14.15 17.67 12.32
C ASP A 12 -14.25 16.54 11.29
N LYS A 13 -14.15 16.85 9.99
CA LYS A 13 -14.19 15.87 8.91
C LYS A 13 -12.81 15.63 8.32
N ILE A 14 -12.51 14.36 8.03
CA ILE A 14 -11.29 13.95 7.34
C ILE A 14 -11.43 14.25 5.85
N LEU A 15 -10.49 15.04 5.32
CA LEU A 15 -10.26 15.20 3.88
C LEU A 15 -9.14 14.25 3.46
N LEU A 16 -9.51 13.17 2.78
CA LEU A 16 -8.58 12.22 2.20
C LEU A 16 -8.21 12.62 0.76
N ALA A 17 -6.92 12.71 0.46
CA ALA A 17 -6.42 12.89 -0.91
C ALA A 17 -5.83 11.59 -1.46
N ASN A 18 -6.40 11.08 -2.55
CA ASN A 18 -5.86 9.93 -3.27
C ASN A 18 -4.67 10.37 -4.15
N ASN A 19 -3.52 9.71 -3.99
CA ASN A 19 -2.26 9.95 -4.71
C ASN A 19 -1.78 11.43 -4.70
N GLY A 20 -2.13 12.19 -3.66
CA GLY A 20 -1.87 13.64 -3.58
C GLY A 20 -0.76 14.08 -2.63
N ALA A 21 -0.10 13.15 -1.91
CA ALA A 21 0.82 13.49 -0.81
C ALA A 21 2.06 14.28 -1.23
N HIS A 22 2.49 14.15 -2.49
CA HIS A 22 3.65 14.87 -3.06
C HIS A 22 3.32 16.30 -3.52
N ILE A 23 2.04 16.70 -3.49
CA ILE A 23 1.59 18.01 -3.98
C ILE A 23 1.41 18.93 -2.77
N GLU A 24 2.36 19.85 -2.52
CA GLU A 24 2.38 20.68 -1.29
C GLU A 24 1.05 21.38 -0.96
N PRO A 25 0.34 22.04 -1.91
CA PRO A 25 -0.97 22.63 -1.61
C PRO A 25 -2.05 21.63 -1.18
N VAL A 26 -1.98 20.38 -1.67
CA VAL A 26 -2.89 19.30 -1.26
C VAL A 26 -2.44 18.76 0.11
N PHE A 27 -1.13 18.56 0.28
CA PHE A 27 -0.56 18.12 1.54
C PHE A 27 -0.95 19.03 2.70
N ALA A 28 -0.91 20.35 2.49
CA ALA A 28 -1.24 21.34 3.51
C ALA A 28 -2.68 21.23 4.04
N VAL A 29 -3.64 20.85 3.20
CA VAL A 29 -5.08 20.94 3.52
C VAL A 29 -5.76 19.59 3.81
N SER A 30 -5.14 18.49 3.40
CA SER A 30 -5.66 17.13 3.63
C SER A 30 -5.22 16.57 4.98
N ASP A 31 -6.07 15.73 5.58
CA ASP A 31 -5.80 15.06 6.87
C ASP A 31 -5.34 13.62 6.68
N ALA A 32 -5.61 13.05 5.50
CA ALA A 32 -5.28 11.68 5.14
C ALA A 32 -4.83 11.58 3.69
N PHE A 33 -3.99 10.60 3.38
CA PHE A 33 -3.55 10.29 2.02
C PHE A 33 -3.69 8.82 1.71
N MET A 34 -4.19 8.51 0.51
CA MET A 34 -4.16 7.14 -0.01
C MET A 34 -3.07 7.04 -1.08
N PHE A 35 -2.29 5.97 -1.00
CA PHE A 35 -1.44 5.49 -2.09
C PHE A 35 -2.22 4.41 -2.83
N GLU A 36 -2.82 4.79 -3.96
CA GLU A 36 -3.56 3.87 -4.82
C GLU A 36 -2.63 3.28 -5.88
N HIS A 37 -2.30 2.00 -5.69
CA HIS A 37 -1.41 1.24 -6.54
C HIS A 37 -2.14 0.62 -7.74
N TYR A 38 -2.65 1.42 -8.67
CA TYR A 38 -3.50 0.94 -9.77
C TYR A 38 -2.75 0.36 -11.00
N LYS A 39 -1.47 0.70 -11.19
CA LYS A 39 -0.65 0.21 -12.32
C LYS A 39 0.79 -0.02 -11.90
N ARG A 40 1.36 -1.20 -12.16
CA ARG A 40 2.72 -1.58 -11.72
C ARG A 40 3.78 -0.69 -12.33
N SER A 41 3.64 -0.40 -13.62
CA SER A 41 4.55 0.50 -14.35
C SER A 41 4.38 1.98 -14.00
N SER A 42 3.35 2.39 -13.25
CA SER A 42 3.07 3.80 -12.93
C SER A 42 3.15 4.13 -11.44
N THR A 43 2.57 3.30 -10.60
CA THR A 43 2.31 3.61 -9.18
C THR A 43 3.11 2.77 -8.20
N HIS A 44 3.68 1.63 -8.60
CA HIS A 44 4.46 0.75 -7.71
C HIS A 44 5.73 0.24 -8.36
N THR A 45 6.35 1.02 -9.25
CA THR A 45 7.77 0.80 -9.61
C THR A 45 8.64 0.83 -8.34
N LYS A 46 9.81 0.19 -8.36
CA LYS A 46 10.71 0.16 -7.19
C LYS A 46 11.08 1.57 -6.70
N GLU A 47 11.27 2.52 -7.61
CA GLU A 47 11.49 3.93 -7.28
C GLU A 47 10.27 4.58 -6.63
N LYS A 48 9.05 4.26 -7.12
CA LYS A 48 7.80 4.78 -6.56
C LYS A 48 7.52 4.23 -5.17
N LEU A 49 7.74 2.94 -4.95
CA LEU A 49 7.61 2.32 -3.62
C LEU A 49 8.53 3.00 -2.60
N LEU A 50 9.78 3.29 -2.98
CA LEU A 50 10.70 4.04 -2.12
C LEU A 50 10.22 5.48 -1.86
N GLN A 51 9.72 6.17 -2.88
CA GLN A 51 9.13 7.52 -2.72
C GLN A 51 7.91 7.49 -1.78
N ASP A 52 7.06 6.49 -1.91
CA ASP A 52 5.87 6.35 -1.08
C ASP A 52 6.25 6.10 0.38
N TRP A 53 7.25 5.26 0.67
CA TRP A 53 7.75 5.08 2.04
C TRP A 53 8.30 6.37 2.66
N GLN A 54 8.97 7.21 1.87
CA GLN A 54 9.43 8.54 2.31
C GLN A 54 8.25 9.49 2.56
N LEU A 55 7.20 9.43 1.73
CA LEU A 55 5.99 10.21 1.93
C LEU A 55 5.20 9.71 3.14
N MET A 56 5.15 8.41 3.41
CA MET A 56 4.54 7.86 4.62
C MET A 56 5.20 8.41 5.89
N GLU A 57 6.52 8.51 5.91
CA GLU A 57 7.26 9.15 7.01
C GLU A 57 6.87 10.63 7.16
N LYS A 58 6.90 11.41 6.07
CA LYS A 58 6.45 12.81 6.07
C LYS A 58 5.01 12.98 6.57
N ILE A 59 4.11 12.08 6.18
CA ILE A 59 2.70 12.08 6.59
C ILE A 59 2.59 11.84 8.10
N ALA A 60 3.32 10.85 8.61
CA ALA A 60 3.30 10.49 10.03
C ALA A 60 3.91 11.59 10.91
N ASP A 61 5.01 12.21 10.49
CA ASP A 61 5.62 13.35 11.17
C ASP A 61 4.66 14.55 11.27
N ALA A 62 3.75 14.69 10.29
CA ALA A 62 2.70 15.71 10.30
C ALA A 62 1.46 15.32 11.12
N GLY A 63 1.44 14.13 11.75
CA GLY A 63 0.30 13.62 12.52
C GLY A 63 -0.91 13.27 11.64
N LYS A 64 -0.69 12.95 10.36
CA LYS A 64 -1.74 12.66 9.37
C LYS A 64 -1.87 11.16 9.11
N LEU A 65 -3.00 10.75 8.55
CA LEU A 65 -3.26 9.34 8.25
C LEU A 65 -2.71 8.97 6.87
N CYS A 66 -2.27 7.72 6.70
CA CYS A 66 -2.06 7.16 5.36
C CYS A 66 -2.74 5.81 5.16
N ILE A 67 -3.17 5.56 3.93
CA ILE A 67 -3.78 4.30 3.50
C ILE A 67 -2.96 3.78 2.33
N TYR A 68 -2.44 2.57 2.48
CA TYR A 68 -1.64 1.89 1.48
C TYR A 68 -2.49 0.83 0.81
N ARG A 69 -2.95 1.12 -0.42
CA ARG A 69 -3.90 0.25 -1.11
C ARG A 69 -3.20 -0.48 -2.24
N PHE A 70 -3.16 -1.81 -2.12
CA PHE A 70 -2.81 -2.69 -3.22
C PHE A 70 -4.01 -3.55 -3.62
N GLY A 71 -3.84 -4.33 -4.68
CA GLY A 71 -4.70 -5.46 -4.81
C GLY A 71 -4.23 -6.57 -5.73
N ALA A 72 -4.89 -7.70 -5.57
CA ALA A 72 -4.56 -8.92 -6.28
C ALA A 72 -4.80 -8.74 -7.77
N SER A 73 -3.82 -9.17 -8.58
CA SER A 73 -3.97 -9.20 -10.02
C SER A 73 -3.13 -10.28 -10.68
N ALA A 74 -3.67 -10.87 -11.75
CA ALA A 74 -3.07 -12.00 -12.46
C ALA A 74 -1.69 -11.66 -13.08
N ASP A 75 -1.45 -10.41 -13.45
CA ASP A 75 -0.20 -9.90 -14.02
C ASP A 75 0.54 -8.92 -13.09
N GLY A 76 0.00 -8.69 -11.89
CA GLY A 76 0.48 -7.66 -10.94
C GLY A 76 0.02 -6.24 -11.26
N SER A 77 -0.82 -6.04 -12.28
CA SER A 77 -1.48 -4.76 -12.58
C SER A 77 -2.90 -4.69 -12.04
N LEU A 78 -3.28 -3.66 -11.28
CA LEU A 78 -4.68 -3.54 -10.90
C LEU A 78 -5.58 -3.29 -12.14
N PRO A 79 -6.89 -3.56 -12.03
CA PRO A 79 -7.80 -3.61 -13.18
C PRO A 79 -8.05 -2.28 -13.95
N LEU A 80 -7.21 -1.26 -13.82
CA LEU A 80 -7.23 -0.07 -14.67
C LEU A 80 -6.37 -0.33 -15.93
N GLU A 81 -5.26 -1.07 -15.79
CA GLU A 81 -4.35 -1.38 -16.90
C GLU A 81 -5.03 -2.16 -18.02
N ALA A 82 -5.73 -3.25 -17.67
CA ALA A 82 -6.35 -4.09 -18.69
C ALA A 82 -7.61 -3.49 -19.35
N ILE A 83 -8.03 -2.26 -19.00
CA ILE A 83 -9.05 -1.51 -19.77
C ILE A 83 -8.38 -0.67 -20.87
N GLU A 84 -7.18 -0.14 -20.62
CA GLU A 84 -6.48 0.75 -21.56
C GLU A 84 -5.76 -0.02 -22.70
N GLU A 85 -5.38 -1.28 -22.49
CA GLU A 85 -4.55 -2.04 -23.45
C GLU A 85 -5.35 -2.95 -24.39
N GLY A 86 -6.69 -2.84 -24.41
CA GLY A 86 -7.54 -3.58 -25.36
C GLY A 86 -7.52 -5.11 -25.19
N GLN A 87 -6.99 -5.59 -24.07
CA GLN A 87 -6.89 -7.03 -23.78
C GLN A 87 -8.21 -7.57 -23.23
N GLU A 88 -8.73 -8.64 -23.85
CA GLU A 88 -9.81 -9.43 -23.25
C GLU A 88 -9.26 -10.16 -22.02
N ARG A 89 -9.86 -9.88 -20.87
CA ARG A 89 -9.49 -10.54 -19.61
C ARG A 89 -10.06 -11.95 -19.56
N PRO A 90 -9.32 -12.94 -19.05
CA PRO A 90 -9.97 -14.01 -18.31
C PRO A 90 -10.67 -13.36 -17.11
N ARG A 91 -12.01 -13.35 -17.10
CA ARG A 91 -12.75 -13.04 -15.88
C ARG A 91 -12.50 -14.18 -14.90
N LEU A 92 -11.56 -13.97 -13.98
CA LEU A 92 -11.32 -14.93 -12.91
C LEU A 92 -12.62 -15.11 -12.13
N THR A 93 -12.90 -16.34 -11.73
CA THR A 93 -13.95 -16.61 -10.75
C THR A 93 -13.58 -16.03 -9.39
N HIS A 94 -14.55 -15.99 -8.50
CA HIS A 94 -14.30 -15.55 -7.13
C HIS A 94 -13.23 -16.44 -6.46
N GLU A 95 -13.33 -17.76 -6.60
CA GLU A 95 -12.38 -18.71 -6.02
C GLU A 95 -10.97 -18.54 -6.59
N GLU A 96 -10.85 -18.27 -7.90
CA GLU A 96 -9.55 -17.99 -8.52
C GLU A 96 -8.92 -16.71 -7.97
N TYR A 97 -9.73 -15.67 -7.72
CA TYR A 97 -9.25 -14.45 -7.05
C TYR A 97 -8.87 -14.70 -5.59
N VAL A 98 -9.64 -15.49 -4.83
CA VAL A 98 -9.29 -15.89 -3.46
C VAL A 98 -7.90 -16.50 -3.43
N GLU A 99 -7.67 -17.51 -4.26
CA GLU A 99 -6.39 -18.24 -4.29
C GLU A 99 -5.23 -17.37 -4.77
N LEU A 100 -5.44 -16.54 -5.80
CA LEU A 100 -4.45 -15.57 -6.26
C LEU A 100 -4.09 -14.56 -5.17
N SER A 101 -5.10 -14.02 -4.48
CA SER A 101 -4.91 -13.00 -3.47
C SER A 101 -4.14 -13.51 -2.26
N LYS A 102 -4.38 -14.76 -1.83
CA LYS A 102 -3.59 -15.40 -0.77
C LYS A 102 -2.13 -15.58 -1.18
N LYS A 103 -1.87 -16.02 -2.42
CA LYS A 103 -0.51 -16.18 -2.96
C LYS A 103 0.27 -14.87 -3.03
N GLN A 104 -0.41 -13.76 -3.30
CA GLN A 104 0.22 -12.45 -3.44
C GLN A 104 0.32 -11.65 -2.13
N LEU A 105 -0.46 -12.03 -1.11
CA LEU A 105 -0.59 -11.24 0.10
C LEU A 105 0.74 -10.96 0.79
N GLU A 106 1.60 -11.97 0.95
CA GLU A 106 2.88 -11.81 1.66
C GLU A 106 3.74 -10.70 1.03
N LEU A 107 3.82 -10.67 -0.29
CA LEU A 107 4.57 -9.66 -1.02
C LEU A 107 4.05 -8.25 -0.73
N TYR A 108 2.76 -8.01 -0.92
CA TYR A 108 2.19 -6.66 -0.78
C TYR A 108 2.09 -6.23 0.69
N LEU A 109 1.85 -7.17 1.60
CA LEU A 109 1.89 -6.91 3.04
C LEU A 109 3.31 -6.51 3.46
N ALA A 110 4.34 -7.22 2.97
CA ALA A 110 5.72 -6.87 3.26
C ALA A 110 6.09 -5.48 2.71
N LEU A 111 5.71 -5.17 1.47
CA LEU A 111 5.92 -3.83 0.87
C LEU A 111 5.29 -2.72 1.71
N TYR A 112 4.08 -2.93 2.24
CA TYR A 112 3.45 -2.00 3.17
C TYR A 112 4.22 -1.91 4.49
N LEU A 113 4.58 -3.05 5.09
CA LEU A 113 5.23 -3.08 6.40
C LEU A 113 6.61 -2.39 6.38
N ILE A 114 7.36 -2.44 5.29
CA ILE A 114 8.61 -1.67 5.15
C ILE A 114 8.36 -0.17 5.36
N GLY A 115 7.28 0.38 4.81
CA GLY A 115 6.93 1.80 4.92
C GLY A 115 6.03 2.19 6.08
N ALA A 116 5.34 1.24 6.73
CA ALA A 116 4.32 1.46 7.76
C ALA A 116 4.71 2.50 8.83
N GLN A 117 3.78 3.34 9.25
CA GLN A 117 4.02 4.37 10.26
C GLN A 117 2.86 4.39 11.26
N PRO A 118 2.96 5.12 12.39
CA PRO A 118 1.77 5.40 13.19
C PRO A 118 0.63 5.93 12.31
N TYR A 119 -0.58 5.41 12.54
CA TYR A 119 -1.77 5.75 11.76
C TYR A 119 -1.70 5.45 10.25
N SER A 120 -0.89 4.47 9.84
CA SER A 120 -0.96 3.88 8.50
C SER A 120 -1.88 2.66 8.48
N TYR A 121 -2.63 2.48 7.40
CA TYR A 121 -3.55 1.35 7.20
C TYR A 121 -3.24 0.63 5.90
N PHE A 122 -3.29 -0.71 5.92
CA PHE A 122 -3.18 -1.54 4.73
C PHE A 122 -4.58 -1.86 4.20
N GLN A 123 -4.82 -1.53 2.93
CA GLN A 123 -6.04 -1.92 2.23
C GLN A 123 -5.71 -2.98 1.18
N TRP A 124 -6.23 -4.19 1.39
CA TRP A 124 -6.09 -5.32 0.49
C TRP A 124 -7.44 -5.66 -0.15
N ASN A 125 -7.51 -5.53 -1.47
CA ASN A 125 -8.70 -5.84 -2.28
C ASN A 125 -8.25 -6.45 -3.61
N TRP A 126 -9.16 -6.89 -4.46
CA TRP A 126 -8.90 -7.42 -5.82
C TRP A 126 -9.50 -6.51 -6.87
N THR A 127 -10.61 -5.85 -6.51
CA THR A 127 -11.31 -4.85 -7.34
C THR A 127 -11.67 -3.62 -6.49
N TRP A 128 -12.39 -2.65 -7.06
CA TRP A 128 -12.90 -1.48 -6.33
C TRP A 128 -14.25 -1.70 -5.63
N THR A 129 -14.77 -2.93 -5.65
CA THR A 129 -16.06 -3.25 -5.04
C THR A 129 -15.87 -4.01 -3.73
N LEU A 130 -16.86 -3.91 -2.84
CA LEU A 130 -16.87 -4.64 -1.56
C LEU A 130 -16.78 -6.16 -1.76
N MET A 131 -17.35 -6.68 -2.84
CA MET A 131 -17.33 -8.11 -3.18
C MET A 131 -15.98 -8.58 -3.76
N GLY A 132 -15.06 -7.66 -4.01
CA GLY A 132 -13.76 -7.97 -4.59
C GLY A 132 -12.67 -8.10 -3.54
N GLY A 133 -12.86 -8.91 -2.49
CA GLY A 133 -11.78 -9.30 -1.59
C GLY A 133 -11.74 -8.75 -0.17
N PRO A 134 -12.23 -7.52 0.16
CA PRO A 134 -12.15 -6.99 1.53
C PRO A 134 -12.82 -7.84 2.61
N LEU A 135 -13.73 -8.75 2.22
CA LEU A 135 -14.46 -9.63 3.12
C LEU A 135 -13.83 -11.03 3.27
N GLU A 136 -12.77 -11.32 2.52
CA GLU A 136 -12.07 -12.60 2.65
C GLU A 136 -11.22 -12.66 3.92
N HIS A 137 -11.09 -13.88 4.44
CA HIS A 137 -10.27 -14.13 5.62
C HIS A 137 -8.80 -14.38 5.24
N TYR A 138 -7.91 -13.56 5.80
CA TYR A 138 -6.47 -13.65 5.65
C TYR A 138 -5.82 -13.84 7.03
N PRO A 139 -5.37 -15.07 7.39
CA PRO A 139 -4.79 -15.36 8.70
C PRO A 139 -3.62 -14.45 9.09
N GLU A 140 -2.87 -13.94 8.12
CA GLU A 140 -1.74 -13.02 8.29
C GLU A 140 -2.15 -11.71 8.97
N PHE A 141 -3.38 -11.22 8.75
CA PHE A 141 -3.90 -10.01 9.39
C PHE A 141 -4.21 -10.19 10.88
N HIS A 142 -4.23 -11.43 11.37
CA HIS A 142 -4.48 -11.75 12.77
C HIS A 142 -3.20 -12.05 13.55
N LYS A 143 -2.04 -12.06 12.88
CA LYS A 143 -0.75 -12.29 13.55
C LYS A 143 -0.34 -11.04 14.33
N PRO A 144 0.19 -11.18 15.56
CA PRO A 144 0.68 -10.03 16.29
C PRO A 144 1.89 -9.45 15.55
N LEU A 145 1.88 -8.13 15.32
CA LEU A 145 3.00 -7.42 14.70
C LEU A 145 3.89 -6.78 15.77
N GLY A 146 3.26 -6.11 16.75
CA GLY A 146 3.92 -5.29 17.75
C GLY A 146 4.48 -3.98 17.20
N GLN A 147 5.17 -3.21 18.04
CA GLN A 147 5.72 -1.92 17.62
C GLN A 147 6.92 -2.10 16.67
N PRO A 148 7.16 -1.16 15.73
CA PRO A 148 8.38 -1.17 14.92
C PRO A 148 9.60 -0.91 15.81
N LEU A 149 10.67 -1.68 15.61
CA LEU A 149 11.93 -1.52 16.36
C LEU A 149 12.86 -0.45 15.76
N GLY A 150 12.48 0.11 14.61
CA GLY A 150 13.21 1.16 13.93
C GLY A 150 12.62 1.48 12.55
N LYS A 151 13.30 2.39 11.84
CA LYS A 151 13.06 2.64 10.42
C LYS A 151 13.54 1.45 9.59
N TYR A 152 13.02 1.32 8.38
CA TYR A 152 13.56 0.33 7.45
C TYR A 152 15.02 0.63 7.14
N THR A 153 15.79 -0.42 6.80
CA THR A 153 17.19 -0.31 6.39
C THR A 153 17.32 -0.80 4.96
N ARG A 154 18.14 -0.12 4.16
CA ARG A 154 18.55 -0.60 2.83
C ARG A 154 19.77 -1.49 2.99
N VAL A 155 19.69 -2.75 2.58
CA VAL A 155 20.76 -3.76 2.82
C VAL A 155 22.04 -3.36 2.09
N HIS A 156 21.91 -2.86 0.87
CA HIS A 156 23.01 -2.36 0.04
C HIS A 156 22.70 -0.95 -0.43
N LEU A 157 23.65 -0.01 -0.32
CA LEU A 157 23.42 1.42 -0.62
C LEU A 157 22.75 1.68 -1.98
N GLN A 158 23.08 0.88 -2.99
CA GLN A 158 22.53 0.97 -4.36
C GLN A 158 21.58 -0.17 -4.73
N GLY A 159 21.40 -1.17 -3.84
CA GLY A 159 20.55 -2.34 -4.09
C GLY A 159 19.07 -2.07 -3.79
N TRP A 160 18.16 -2.94 -4.19
CA TRP A 160 16.71 -2.73 -3.99
C TRP A 160 16.12 -3.60 -2.88
N GLU A 161 17.00 -3.99 -1.96
CA GLU A 161 16.71 -4.84 -0.82
C GLU A 161 16.56 -4.02 0.45
N PHE A 162 15.45 -4.23 1.15
CA PHE A 162 15.08 -3.49 2.35
C PHE A 162 14.63 -4.44 3.46
N THR A 163 14.96 -4.10 4.69
CA THR A 163 14.53 -4.83 5.88
C THR A 163 13.84 -3.93 6.88
N ARG A 164 12.92 -4.50 7.66
CA ARG A 164 12.33 -3.83 8.81
C ARG A 164 11.97 -4.82 9.90
N GLU A 165 12.25 -4.42 11.15
CA GLU A 165 11.97 -5.22 12.33
C GLU A 165 10.79 -4.67 13.12
N PHE A 166 9.94 -5.59 13.58
CA PHE A 166 8.88 -5.39 14.55
C PHE A 166 9.10 -6.38 15.71
N GLU A 167 8.42 -6.15 16.84
CA GLU A 167 8.54 -7.04 18.02
C GLU A 167 8.27 -8.51 17.69
N HIS A 168 7.29 -8.77 16.80
CA HIS A 168 6.83 -10.12 16.48
C HIS A 168 7.03 -10.51 15.00
N ALA A 169 7.71 -9.69 14.21
CA ALA A 169 7.98 -9.99 12.80
C ALA A 169 9.28 -9.37 12.29
N SER A 170 9.95 -10.07 11.38
CA SER A 170 11.05 -9.56 10.57
C SER A 170 10.61 -9.53 9.11
N VAL A 171 10.73 -8.37 8.47
CA VAL A 171 10.26 -8.13 7.09
C VAL A 171 11.45 -7.89 6.20
N TRP A 172 11.51 -8.60 5.07
CA TRP A 172 12.49 -8.38 4.02
C TRP A 172 11.79 -8.29 2.66
N VAL A 173 12.24 -7.36 1.82
CA VAL A 173 11.76 -7.22 0.43
C VAL A 173 12.92 -6.95 -0.52
N ASP A 174 12.83 -7.48 -1.75
CA ASP A 174 13.60 -7.06 -2.92
C ASP A 174 12.63 -6.48 -3.94
N THR A 175 12.63 -5.16 -4.07
CA THR A 175 11.69 -4.42 -4.95
C THR A 175 12.08 -4.49 -6.44
N ASP A 176 13.30 -4.88 -6.77
CA ASP A 176 13.71 -5.10 -8.16
C ASP A 176 13.23 -6.46 -8.66
N LYS A 177 13.36 -7.48 -7.81
CA LYS A 177 12.91 -8.85 -8.12
C LYS A 177 11.46 -9.14 -7.74
N TRP A 178 10.81 -8.27 -6.97
CA TRP A 178 9.44 -8.43 -6.48
C TRP A 178 9.24 -9.71 -5.66
N VAL A 179 10.18 -9.94 -4.75
CA VAL A 179 10.10 -11.03 -3.79
C VAL A 179 10.18 -10.45 -2.39
N ALA A 180 9.51 -11.10 -1.46
CA ALA A 180 9.48 -10.69 -0.07
C ALA A 180 9.35 -11.90 0.84
N LYS A 181 9.60 -11.67 2.13
CA LYS A 181 9.37 -12.64 3.18
C LYS A 181 8.99 -11.93 4.47
N ILE A 182 8.00 -12.47 5.18
CA ILE A 182 7.67 -12.06 6.54
C ILE A 182 7.93 -13.24 7.47
N GLU A 183 8.95 -13.10 8.32
CA GLU A 183 9.25 -14.09 9.35
C GLU A 183 8.56 -13.69 10.66
N TRP A 184 7.47 -14.39 10.99
CA TRP A 184 6.73 -14.21 12.24
C TRP A 184 7.42 -14.95 13.39
N LYS A 185 7.50 -14.32 14.56
CA LYS A 185 8.20 -14.81 15.76
C LYS A 185 7.24 -15.40 16.79
#